data_AF-A0A3A9TDV9-F1
#
_entry.id   AF-A0A3A9TDV9-F1
#
_cell.length_a   1.000
_cell.length_b   1.000
_cell.length_c   1.000
_cell.angle_alpha   90.00
_cell.angle_beta   90.00
_cell.angle_gamma   90.00
#
_symmetry.space_group_name_H-M   'P 1'
#
loop_
_entity.id
_entity.type
_entity.pdbx_description
1 polymer ?
#
loop_
_entity_poly.entity_id
_entity_poly.type
_entity_poly.pdbx_seq_one_letter_code
_entity_poly.pdbx_strand_id
1 'polypeptide(L)'
;MGDNKKEKKKTRKICVLIVLVLLATIFTAGNIYCKREISTWMHDFYNRKNFAFNEKPDRSEFCPIQGIWQLSDLEQNKEATDTVVDPLEHDKYIAYFKNADNTLRWDNIIEWLTNEENVPSYVECDAFAELMLDMTDDDLEKVIELGQIKDSSFSKYKISDPLKKVASLFVIKTSEERRKVLYKKDYDLEEIIRFDDAETRALGFLQTVIEIDHLQGKQVSVEISSEEYRSQHNTDKCFNYMVIPKRIDNLGLYSPIIKVYPRLDGLGLDVTLDDIYIYDYYSLKNIKTSTKIPRGQLKQIMTLLLDIGNENRCMEISGQIVQVTRESCAIAYIADIDFDDDELFYLAKAYSAHFQEEIRPEELKEHFFMYDEEFQAYYRWWLRYGEKETMEYRRLIMDEFRKQGTSYDEATPEQREEAAKVVDQKLKEK
;
A
#
# COMPACT_ATOMS: atom_id res chain seq x y z
N MET A 1 66.42 -15.33 31.64
CA MET A 1 65.28 -14.39 31.70
C MET A 1 64.62 -14.11 30.33
N GLY A 2 64.85 -14.92 29.28
CA GLY A 2 64.28 -14.71 27.93
C GLY A 2 63.01 -15.51 27.61
N ASP A 3 62.84 -16.69 28.20
CA ASP A 3 61.77 -17.62 27.80
C ASP A 3 60.40 -17.28 28.40
N ASN A 4 60.39 -16.77 29.64
CA ASN A 4 59.15 -16.41 30.35
C ASN A 4 58.42 -15.19 29.72
N LYS A 5 59.15 -14.31 29.00
CA LYS A 5 58.55 -13.21 28.20
C LYS A 5 57.96 -13.70 26.88
N LYS A 6 58.55 -14.74 26.25
CA LYS A 6 58.02 -15.34 25.00
C LYS A 6 56.75 -16.14 25.28
N GLU A 7 56.70 -16.91 26.36
CA GLU A 7 55.50 -17.63 26.79
C GLU A 7 54.34 -16.68 27.14
N LYS A 8 54.57 -15.66 27.98
CA LYS A 8 53.52 -14.67 28.30
C LYS A 8 52.98 -13.95 27.06
N LYS A 9 53.84 -13.68 26.06
CA LYS A 9 53.43 -13.08 24.78
C LYS A 9 52.64 -14.06 23.91
N LYS A 10 52.94 -15.36 23.97
CA LYS A 10 52.20 -16.43 23.29
C LYS A 10 50.82 -16.64 23.93
N THR A 11 50.73 -16.70 25.25
CA THR A 11 49.47 -16.84 25.99
C THR A 11 48.56 -15.62 25.78
N ARG A 12 49.10 -14.39 25.79
CA ARG A 12 48.32 -13.17 25.50
C ARG A 12 47.77 -13.16 24.08
N LYS A 13 48.53 -13.63 23.08
CA LYS A 13 48.05 -13.77 21.70
C LYS A 13 46.94 -14.80 21.58
N ILE A 14 47.03 -15.92 22.31
CA ILE A 14 45.99 -16.95 22.33
C ILE A 14 44.71 -16.42 22.98
N CYS A 15 44.79 -15.71 24.11
CA CYS A 15 43.59 -15.11 24.73
C CYS A 15 42.94 -14.06 23.83
N VAL A 16 43.72 -13.20 23.16
CA VAL A 16 43.19 -12.23 22.19
C VAL A 16 42.52 -12.95 21.01
N LEU A 17 43.11 -14.04 20.51
CA LEU A 17 42.51 -14.86 19.46
C LEU A 17 41.18 -15.48 19.91
N ILE A 18 41.12 -16.02 21.14
CA ILE A 18 39.89 -16.61 21.70
C ILE A 18 38.80 -15.55 21.85
N VAL A 19 39.14 -14.35 22.35
CA VAL A 19 38.19 -13.23 22.46
C VAL A 19 37.72 -12.76 21.09
N LEU A 20 38.62 -12.65 20.10
CA LEU A 20 38.26 -12.30 18.72
C LEU A 20 37.39 -13.36 18.06
N VAL A 21 37.66 -14.64 18.31
CA VAL A 21 36.83 -15.75 17.83
C VAL A 21 35.45 -15.69 18.49
N LEU A 22 35.35 -15.57 19.83
CA LEU A 22 34.08 -15.42 20.54
C LEU A 22 33.27 -14.21 20.07
N LEU A 23 33.90 -13.05 19.93
CA LEU A 23 33.25 -11.86 19.37
C LEU A 23 32.80 -12.10 17.93
N ALA A 24 33.62 -12.79 17.12
CA ALA A 24 33.23 -13.17 15.78
C ALA A 24 32.04 -14.14 15.79
N THR A 25 32.00 -15.16 16.65
CA THR A 25 30.88 -16.12 16.74
C THR A 25 29.59 -15.48 17.24
N ILE A 26 29.67 -14.59 18.24
CA ILE A 26 28.52 -13.80 18.72
C ILE A 26 28.01 -12.91 17.60
N PHE A 27 28.93 -12.30 16.84
CA PHE A 27 28.60 -11.46 15.70
C PHE A 27 27.98 -12.26 14.52
N THR A 28 28.47 -13.47 14.21
CA THR A 28 27.84 -14.34 13.20
C THR A 28 26.48 -14.85 13.67
N ALA A 29 26.33 -15.22 14.95
CA ALA A 29 25.06 -15.66 15.51
C ALA A 29 24.02 -14.52 15.48
N GLY A 30 24.41 -13.29 15.84
CA GLY A 30 23.57 -12.10 15.71
C GLY A 30 23.17 -11.80 14.27
N ASN A 31 24.09 -11.93 13.31
CA ASN A 31 23.76 -11.75 11.89
C ASN A 31 22.82 -12.83 11.33
N ILE A 32 23.00 -14.09 11.73
CA ILE A 32 22.11 -15.18 11.33
C ILE A 32 20.72 -14.96 11.92
N TYR A 33 20.64 -14.51 13.17
CA TYR A 33 19.39 -14.14 13.81
C TYR A 33 18.70 -12.97 13.11
N CYS A 34 19.39 -11.85 12.83
CA CYS A 34 18.80 -10.70 12.14
C CYS A 34 18.38 -11.02 10.70
N LYS A 35 19.18 -11.80 9.97
CA LYS A 35 18.80 -12.25 8.62
C LYS A 35 17.57 -13.15 8.66
N ARG A 36 17.46 -14.00 9.67
CA ARG A 36 16.30 -14.85 9.88
C ARG A 36 15.08 -14.01 10.27
N GLU A 37 15.18 -13.06 11.19
CA GLU A 37 14.08 -12.16 11.56
C GLU A 37 13.61 -11.30 10.38
N ILE A 38 14.51 -10.64 9.64
CA ILE A 38 14.13 -9.86 8.44
C ILE A 38 13.50 -10.77 7.39
N SER A 39 14.13 -11.92 7.10
CA SER A 39 13.56 -12.89 6.15
C SER A 39 12.21 -13.44 6.63
N THR A 40 12.01 -13.62 7.93
CA THR A 40 10.75 -14.06 8.53
C THR A 40 9.71 -12.94 8.49
N TRP A 41 10.04 -11.69 8.81
CA TRP A 41 9.12 -10.56 8.72
C TRP A 41 8.70 -10.28 7.29
N MET A 42 9.63 -10.41 6.35
CA MET A 42 9.34 -10.33 4.93
C MET A 42 8.47 -11.52 4.51
N HIS A 43 8.86 -12.77 4.82
CA HIS A 43 8.07 -13.95 4.48
C HIS A 43 6.67 -13.95 5.11
N ASP A 44 6.55 -13.49 6.35
CA ASP A 44 5.28 -13.30 7.04
C ASP A 44 4.48 -12.20 6.35
N PHE A 45 5.08 -11.08 5.96
CA PHE A 45 4.41 -10.04 5.17
C PHE A 45 3.93 -10.54 3.80
N TYR A 46 4.75 -11.34 3.09
CA TYR A 46 4.42 -11.93 1.78
C TYR A 46 3.38 -13.06 1.84
N ASN A 47 3.34 -13.83 2.93
CA ASN A 47 2.38 -14.93 3.10
C ASN A 47 1.11 -14.51 3.86
N ARG A 48 0.98 -13.22 4.21
CA ARG A 48 -0.16 -12.73 4.98
C ARG A 48 -1.43 -12.89 4.16
N LYS A 49 -2.32 -13.72 4.68
CA LYS A 49 -3.75 -13.62 4.39
C LYS A 49 -4.23 -12.30 4.99
N ASN A 50 -4.09 -11.21 4.24
CA ASN A 50 -4.80 -9.99 4.55
C ASN A 50 -6.31 -10.30 4.47
N PHE A 51 -7.17 -9.60 5.22
CA PHE A 51 -8.60 -9.95 5.29
C PHE A 51 -9.33 -9.89 3.94
N ALA A 52 -8.75 -9.21 2.94
CA ALA A 52 -9.20 -9.18 1.55
C ALA A 52 -8.50 -10.20 0.62
N PHE A 53 -7.46 -10.91 1.07
CA PHE A 53 -6.53 -11.68 0.22
C PHE A 53 -6.48 -13.15 0.68
N ASN A 54 -7.58 -13.87 0.42
CA ASN A 54 -7.75 -15.24 0.92
C ASN A 54 -6.91 -16.30 0.18
N GLU A 55 -6.22 -15.95 -0.90
CA GLU A 55 -5.43 -16.88 -1.71
C GLU A 55 -3.93 -16.79 -1.39
N LYS A 56 -3.28 -17.96 -1.36
CA LYS A 56 -1.83 -18.06 -1.17
C LYS A 56 -1.17 -18.05 -2.54
N PRO A 57 -0.12 -17.23 -2.78
CA PRO A 57 0.76 -17.48 -3.92
C PRO A 57 1.44 -18.85 -3.78
N ASP A 58 1.61 -19.56 -4.89
CA ASP A 58 2.18 -20.91 -4.89
C ASP A 58 3.68 -20.89 -4.54
N ARG A 59 4.14 -21.91 -3.82
CA ARG A 59 5.48 -21.96 -3.20
C ARG A 59 6.63 -22.10 -4.20
N SER A 60 6.35 -22.36 -5.47
CA SER A 60 7.36 -22.63 -6.50
C SER A 60 7.81 -21.40 -7.29
N GLU A 61 7.18 -20.25 -7.10
CA GLU A 61 7.58 -18.99 -7.74
C GLU A 61 8.41 -18.17 -6.76
N PHE A 62 9.70 -18.49 -6.69
CA PHE A 62 10.67 -17.70 -5.95
C PHE A 62 10.91 -16.37 -6.68
N CYS A 63 10.10 -15.34 -6.41
CA CYS A 63 10.49 -13.96 -6.68
C CYS A 63 11.48 -13.47 -5.61
N PRO A 64 12.75 -13.17 -5.96
CA PRO A 64 13.74 -12.66 -5.01
C PRO A 64 13.37 -11.25 -4.57
N ILE A 65 12.75 -11.09 -3.39
CA ILE A 65 12.33 -9.79 -2.80
C ILE A 65 11.78 -8.87 -3.91
N GLN A 66 10.63 -9.20 -4.49
CA GLN A 66 9.88 -8.31 -5.40
C GLN A 66 8.50 -8.13 -4.81
N GLY A 67 8.31 -7.10 -4.00
CA GLY A 67 7.05 -6.91 -3.28
C GLY A 67 6.73 -5.46 -3.07
N ILE A 68 6.43 -4.76 -4.15
CA ILE A 68 5.33 -3.80 -4.03
C ILE A 68 4.06 -4.63 -4.14
N TRP A 69 3.29 -4.58 -3.07
CA TRP A 69 1.90 -4.97 -3.12
C TRP A 69 1.13 -3.87 -3.84
N GLN A 70 0.24 -4.29 -4.73
CA GLN A 70 -0.83 -3.51 -5.32
C GLN A 70 -2.11 -4.05 -4.69
N LEU A 71 -2.89 -3.23 -3.99
CA LEU A 71 -4.17 -3.70 -3.43
C LEU A 71 -5.25 -3.80 -4.52
N SER A 72 -4.97 -4.47 -5.65
CA SER A 72 -5.95 -4.73 -6.71
C SER A 72 -7.09 -5.65 -6.24
N ASP A 73 -6.87 -6.48 -5.21
CA ASP A 73 -7.80 -7.57 -4.85
C ASP A 73 -8.85 -7.21 -3.78
N LEU A 74 -9.17 -5.91 -3.59
CA LEU A 74 -10.45 -5.54 -2.97
C LEU A 74 -11.65 -6.06 -3.78
N GLU A 75 -11.40 -6.55 -5.01
CA GLU A 75 -12.33 -7.10 -5.98
C GLU A 75 -13.29 -8.17 -5.40
N GLN A 76 -12.85 -9.06 -4.51
CA GLN A 76 -13.75 -10.05 -3.87
C GLN A 76 -14.79 -9.41 -2.94
N ASN A 77 -14.45 -8.30 -2.29
CA ASN A 77 -15.42 -7.52 -1.50
C ASN A 77 -16.21 -6.57 -2.41
N LYS A 78 -15.65 -6.15 -3.55
CA LYS A 78 -16.32 -5.35 -4.59
C LYS A 78 -17.44 -6.13 -5.29
N GLU A 79 -17.23 -7.41 -5.60
CA GLU A 79 -18.31 -8.29 -6.10
C GLU A 79 -19.46 -8.43 -5.08
N ALA A 80 -19.16 -8.33 -3.77
CA ALA A 80 -20.19 -8.27 -2.73
C ALA A 80 -20.85 -6.89 -2.65
N THR A 81 -20.14 -5.80 -2.96
CA THR A 81 -20.68 -4.42 -3.00
C THR A 81 -21.55 -4.16 -4.22
N ASP A 82 -21.34 -4.89 -5.32
CA ASP A 82 -22.20 -4.88 -6.51
C ASP A 82 -23.60 -5.50 -6.27
N THR A 83 -23.82 -6.09 -5.09
CA THR A 83 -25.15 -6.53 -4.67
C THR A 83 -26.01 -5.30 -4.35
N VAL A 84 -27.16 -5.15 -5.01
CA VAL A 84 -28.12 -4.07 -4.70
C VAL A 84 -28.53 -4.16 -3.22
N VAL A 85 -28.00 -3.26 -2.40
CA VAL A 85 -28.36 -3.12 -0.99
C VAL A 85 -29.79 -2.59 -0.91
N ASP A 86 -30.66 -3.25 -0.13
CA ASP A 86 -31.98 -2.70 0.17
C ASP A 86 -31.83 -1.41 1.00
N PRO A 87 -32.21 -0.23 0.47
CA PRO A 87 -32.03 1.03 1.18
C PRO A 87 -32.77 1.05 2.53
N LEU A 88 -33.91 0.36 2.63
CA LEU A 88 -34.68 0.29 3.87
C LEU A 88 -34.00 -0.55 4.95
N GLU A 89 -33.19 -1.53 4.54
CA GLU A 89 -32.40 -2.34 5.47
C GLU A 89 -31.13 -1.60 5.90
N HIS A 90 -30.46 -0.93 4.96
CA HIS A 90 -29.32 -0.06 5.24
C HIS A 90 -29.68 1.05 6.25
N ASP A 91 -30.77 1.79 6.01
CA ASP A 91 -31.22 2.87 6.89
C ASP A 91 -31.55 2.39 8.31
N LYS A 92 -32.04 1.16 8.46
CA LYS A 92 -32.27 0.56 9.78
C LYS A 92 -30.97 0.36 10.53
N TYR A 93 -29.90 -0.10 9.86
CA TYR A 93 -28.61 -0.29 10.50
C TYR A 93 -27.91 1.04 10.79
N ILE A 94 -28.05 2.05 9.93
CA ILE A 94 -27.66 3.42 10.25
C ILE A 94 -28.35 3.90 11.54
N ALA A 95 -29.67 3.71 11.66
CA ALA A 95 -30.43 4.06 12.86
C ALA A 95 -30.11 3.19 14.09
N TYR A 96 -29.56 1.99 13.89
CA TYR A 96 -29.07 1.12 14.95
C TYR A 96 -27.75 1.65 15.53
N PHE A 97 -26.82 2.14 14.70
CA PHE A 97 -25.53 2.66 15.14
C PHE A 97 -25.54 4.14 15.52
N LYS A 98 -26.62 4.89 15.21
CA LYS A 98 -26.73 6.33 15.43
C LYS A 98 -27.84 6.70 16.42
N ASN A 99 -27.62 7.72 17.23
CA ASN A 99 -28.64 8.33 18.07
C ASN A 99 -29.48 9.35 17.27
N ALA A 100 -30.62 9.76 17.82
CA ALA A 100 -31.51 10.73 17.19
C ALA A 100 -30.86 12.13 17.04
N ASP A 101 -29.83 12.44 17.83
CA ASP A 101 -29.05 13.68 17.76
C ASP A 101 -27.84 13.58 16.81
N ASN A 102 -27.78 12.52 16.00
CA ASN A 102 -26.69 12.19 15.08
C ASN A 102 -25.36 11.76 15.73
N THR A 103 -25.29 11.57 17.05
CA THR A 103 -24.10 11.00 17.70
C THR A 103 -24.04 9.48 17.53
N LEU A 104 -22.85 8.89 17.66
CA LEU A 104 -22.68 7.43 17.63
C LEU A 104 -23.29 6.76 18.87
N ARG A 105 -24.07 5.71 18.66
CA ARG A 105 -24.66 4.89 19.72
C ARG A 105 -23.67 3.80 20.13
N TRP A 106 -22.71 4.19 20.95
CA TRP A 106 -21.60 3.32 21.36
C TRP A 106 -22.02 1.99 21.99
N ASP A 107 -23.11 1.95 22.78
CA ASP A 107 -23.58 0.69 23.37
C ASP A 107 -23.92 -0.36 22.31
N ASN A 108 -24.61 0.06 21.23
CA ASN A 108 -24.97 -0.80 20.11
C ASN A 108 -23.75 -1.21 19.29
N ILE A 109 -22.79 -0.29 19.11
CA ILE A 109 -21.53 -0.56 18.40
C ILE A 109 -20.68 -1.57 19.19
N ILE A 110 -20.60 -1.43 20.51
CA ILE A 110 -19.89 -2.37 21.39
C ILE A 110 -20.53 -3.76 21.31
N GLU A 111 -21.86 -3.83 21.45
CA GLU A 111 -22.59 -5.09 21.35
C GLU A 111 -22.31 -5.77 20.00
N TRP A 112 -22.40 -5.02 18.90
CA TRP A 112 -22.16 -5.54 17.56
C TRP A 112 -20.71 -5.98 17.33
N LEU A 113 -19.72 -5.15 17.67
CA LEU A 113 -18.29 -5.46 17.48
C LEU A 113 -17.83 -6.66 18.31
N THR A 114 -18.49 -6.93 19.45
CA THR A 114 -18.10 -8.00 20.37
C THR A 114 -18.93 -9.29 20.22
N ASN A 115 -19.95 -9.27 19.36
CA ASN A 115 -20.80 -10.44 19.13
C ASN A 115 -20.10 -11.49 18.25
N GLU A 116 -19.68 -12.59 18.86
CA GLU A 116 -19.05 -13.72 18.16
C GLU A 116 -20.05 -14.79 17.67
N GLU A 117 -21.30 -14.74 18.12
CA GLU A 117 -22.29 -15.77 17.80
C GLU A 117 -22.87 -15.61 16.39
N ASN A 118 -22.86 -14.37 15.88
CA ASN A 118 -23.42 -14.03 14.57
C ASN A 118 -22.32 -13.51 13.65
N VAL A 119 -22.26 -14.08 12.44
CA VAL A 119 -21.44 -13.52 11.36
C VAL A 119 -22.10 -12.23 10.88
N PRO A 120 -21.41 -11.08 10.92
CA PRO A 120 -21.99 -9.81 10.50
C PRO A 120 -22.32 -9.86 9.01
N SER A 121 -23.51 -9.37 8.68
CA SER A 121 -23.98 -9.23 7.30
C SER A 121 -23.23 -8.12 6.57
N TYR A 122 -23.24 -8.17 5.24
CA TYR A 122 -22.66 -7.10 4.42
C TYR A 122 -23.32 -5.75 4.69
N VAL A 123 -24.65 -5.70 4.74
CA VAL A 123 -25.44 -4.47 4.92
C VAL A 123 -25.15 -3.79 6.26
N GLU A 124 -24.96 -4.57 7.33
CA GLU A 124 -24.53 -4.05 8.64
C GLU A 124 -23.16 -3.38 8.56
N CYS A 125 -22.20 -4.05 7.92
CA CYS A 125 -20.84 -3.53 7.79
C CYS A 125 -20.77 -2.32 6.86
N ASP A 126 -21.53 -2.30 5.76
CA ASP A 126 -21.61 -1.15 4.83
C ASP A 126 -22.20 0.08 5.51
N ALA A 127 -23.32 -0.09 6.24
CA ALA A 127 -23.91 1.00 7.02
C ALA A 127 -22.94 1.55 8.08
N PHE A 128 -22.19 0.68 8.76
CA PHE A 128 -21.20 1.14 9.73
C PHE A 128 -19.99 1.82 9.05
N ALA A 129 -19.51 1.31 7.91
CA ALA A 129 -18.45 1.91 7.11
C ALA A 129 -18.83 3.30 6.58
N GLU A 130 -20.10 3.51 6.20
CA GLU A 130 -20.61 4.83 5.82
C GLU A 130 -20.53 5.82 6.99
N LEU A 131 -20.85 5.40 8.21
CA LEU A 131 -20.70 6.24 9.39
C LEU A 131 -19.24 6.55 9.73
N MET A 132 -18.30 5.66 9.37
CA MET A 132 -16.86 5.85 9.60
C MET A 132 -16.25 6.95 8.72
N LEU A 133 -16.90 7.36 7.61
CA LEU A 133 -16.45 8.46 6.75
C LEU A 133 -16.25 9.78 7.53
N ASP A 134 -17.15 10.04 8.47
CA ASP A 134 -17.18 11.27 9.27
C ASP A 134 -16.65 11.08 10.70
N MET A 135 -16.11 9.91 11.03
CA MET A 135 -15.54 9.64 12.36
C MET A 135 -14.25 10.43 12.59
N THR A 136 -14.06 10.87 13.83
CA THR A 136 -12.80 11.48 14.27
C THR A 136 -11.72 10.42 14.49
N ASP A 137 -10.47 10.84 14.59
CA ASP A 137 -9.34 9.96 14.93
C ASP A 137 -9.61 9.22 16.25
N ASP A 138 -10.10 9.90 17.29
CA ASP A 138 -10.49 9.32 18.58
C ASP A 138 -11.60 8.25 18.43
N ASP A 139 -12.58 8.48 17.55
CA ASP A 139 -13.65 7.52 17.29
C ASP A 139 -13.10 6.25 16.61
N LEU A 140 -12.22 6.41 15.62
CA LEU A 140 -11.57 5.30 14.91
C LEU A 140 -10.66 4.48 15.85
N GLU A 141 -9.87 5.13 16.70
CA GLU A 141 -9.08 4.48 17.74
C GLU A 141 -9.99 3.63 18.65
N LYS A 142 -11.10 4.21 19.11
CA LYS A 142 -12.07 3.53 19.96
C LYS A 142 -12.70 2.33 19.26
N VAL A 143 -13.01 2.40 17.96
CA VAL A 143 -13.51 1.25 17.19
C VAL A 143 -12.47 0.12 17.17
N ILE A 144 -11.20 0.43 16.93
CA ILE A 144 -10.11 -0.57 16.95
C ILE A 144 -9.97 -1.19 18.34
N GLU A 145 -10.05 -0.39 19.40
CA GLU A 145 -9.96 -0.89 20.78
C GLU A 145 -11.14 -1.80 21.16
N LEU A 146 -12.36 -1.45 20.74
CA LEU A 146 -13.57 -2.22 21.06
C LEU A 146 -13.65 -3.53 20.28
N GLY A 147 -13.16 -3.56 19.03
CA GLY A 147 -13.10 -4.79 18.23
C GLY A 147 -11.99 -5.76 18.64
N GLN A 148 -11.12 -5.39 19.59
CA GLN A 148 -10.19 -6.33 20.23
C GLN A 148 -10.89 -7.10 21.35
N ILE A 149 -11.29 -8.34 21.06
CA ILE A 149 -12.03 -9.19 21.99
C ILE A 149 -11.12 -10.25 22.63
N LYS A 150 -11.49 -10.71 23.82
CA LYS A 150 -10.79 -11.81 24.48
C LYS A 150 -11.10 -13.11 23.77
N ASP A 151 -10.07 -13.87 23.45
CA ASP A 151 -10.22 -15.24 22.98
C ASP A 151 -10.74 -16.15 24.10
N SER A 152 -11.45 -17.21 23.70
CA SER A 152 -11.94 -18.32 24.53
C SER A 152 -10.87 -18.89 25.47
N SER A 153 -9.59 -18.81 25.06
CA SER A 153 -8.44 -18.97 25.93
C SER A 153 -8.17 -17.65 26.69
N PHE A 154 -8.82 -17.47 27.85
CA PHE A 154 -8.89 -16.29 28.75
C PHE A 154 -7.69 -15.32 28.91
N SER A 155 -6.52 -15.60 28.34
CA SER A 155 -5.30 -14.79 28.39
C SER A 155 -4.92 -14.08 27.08
N LYS A 156 -5.63 -14.33 25.97
CA LYS A 156 -5.30 -13.78 24.64
C LYS A 156 -6.41 -12.88 24.08
N TYR A 157 -6.01 -11.92 23.25
CA TYR A 157 -6.89 -11.06 22.45
C TYR A 157 -6.85 -11.44 20.97
N LYS A 158 -7.96 -11.23 20.27
CA LYS A 158 -8.08 -11.35 18.82
C LYS A 158 -8.91 -10.20 18.26
N ILE A 159 -8.77 -9.92 16.98
CA ILE A 159 -9.66 -9.00 16.27
C ILE A 159 -10.99 -9.73 15.98
N SER A 160 -12.11 -9.08 16.27
CA SER A 160 -13.45 -9.62 15.98
C SER A 160 -13.75 -9.65 14.48
N ASP A 161 -14.58 -10.59 14.04
CA ASP A 161 -14.97 -10.70 12.63
C ASP A 161 -15.67 -9.43 12.10
N PRO A 162 -16.57 -8.75 12.85
CA PRO A 162 -17.10 -7.44 12.47
C PRO A 162 -16.02 -6.40 12.17
N LEU A 163 -15.00 -6.28 13.04
CA LEU A 163 -13.93 -5.32 12.83
C LEU A 163 -13.11 -5.66 11.57
N LYS A 164 -12.85 -6.94 11.30
CA LYS A 164 -12.14 -7.38 10.08
C LYS A 164 -12.91 -6.99 8.81
N LYS A 165 -14.22 -7.22 8.80
CA LYS A 165 -15.05 -6.92 7.62
C LYS A 165 -15.22 -5.42 7.40
N VAL A 166 -15.54 -4.65 8.45
CA VAL A 166 -15.71 -3.22 8.28
C VAL A 166 -14.41 -2.52 7.91
N ALA A 167 -13.25 -3.00 8.38
CA ALA A 167 -11.96 -2.46 7.96
C ALA A 167 -11.78 -2.49 6.43
N SER A 168 -12.16 -3.61 5.79
CA SER A 168 -12.12 -3.74 4.32
C SER A 168 -13.18 -2.88 3.64
N LEU A 169 -14.43 -2.89 4.15
CA LEU A 169 -15.51 -2.09 3.55
C LEU A 169 -15.30 -0.59 3.69
N PHE A 170 -14.63 -0.14 4.74
CA PHE A 170 -14.32 1.28 4.91
C PHE A 170 -13.41 1.80 3.79
N VAL A 171 -12.43 1.01 3.35
CA VAL A 171 -11.58 1.33 2.19
C VAL A 171 -12.41 1.38 0.90
N ILE A 172 -13.28 0.40 0.69
CA ILE A 172 -14.12 0.35 -0.50
C ILE A 172 -15.08 1.55 -0.55
N LYS A 173 -15.78 1.81 0.56
CA LYS A 173 -16.76 2.90 0.67
C LYS A 173 -16.10 4.26 0.43
N THR A 174 -14.94 4.51 1.04
CA THR A 174 -14.19 5.76 0.83
C THR A 174 -13.75 5.94 -0.62
N SER A 175 -13.22 4.89 -1.25
CA SER A 175 -12.83 4.90 -2.67
C SER A 175 -14.04 5.15 -3.59
N GLU A 176 -15.18 4.53 -3.33
CA GLU A 176 -16.43 4.75 -4.09
C GLU A 176 -16.96 6.19 -3.96
N GLU A 177 -17.05 6.72 -2.73
CA GLU A 177 -17.52 8.10 -2.50
C GLU A 177 -16.57 9.12 -3.13
N ARG A 178 -15.25 8.89 -3.05
CA ARG A 178 -14.24 9.72 -3.72
C ARG A 178 -14.47 9.75 -5.24
N ARG A 179 -14.62 8.58 -5.88
CA ARG A 179 -14.86 8.50 -7.34
C ARG A 179 -16.14 9.22 -7.75
N LYS A 180 -17.20 9.23 -6.92
CA LYS A 180 -18.45 9.97 -7.22
C LYS A 180 -18.24 11.49 -7.30
N VAL A 181 -17.24 12.04 -6.61
CA VAL A 181 -16.97 13.49 -6.58
C VAL A 181 -15.95 13.90 -7.64
N LEU A 182 -14.94 13.07 -7.90
CA LEU A 182 -13.82 13.40 -8.80
C LEU A 182 -14.26 13.69 -10.25
N TYR A 183 -15.26 12.98 -10.77
CA TYR A 183 -15.73 13.13 -12.16
C TYR A 183 -16.81 14.21 -12.36
N LYS A 184 -17.13 15.01 -11.34
CA LYS A 184 -18.10 16.10 -11.47
C LYS A 184 -17.44 17.33 -12.09
N LYS A 185 -18.01 17.86 -13.17
CA LYS A 185 -17.49 19.06 -13.90
C LYS A 185 -17.39 20.32 -13.01
N ASP A 186 -18.20 20.39 -11.94
CA ASP A 186 -18.22 21.44 -10.91
C ASP A 186 -17.98 20.82 -9.51
N TYR A 187 -16.79 20.30 -9.24
CA TYR A 187 -16.48 19.69 -7.94
C TYR A 187 -16.12 20.75 -6.88
N ASP A 188 -16.49 20.47 -5.62
CA ASP A 188 -16.05 21.22 -4.45
C ASP A 188 -14.70 20.66 -3.98
N LEU A 189 -13.66 21.49 -3.99
CA LEU A 189 -12.32 21.10 -3.57
C LEU A 189 -12.28 20.64 -2.09
N GLU A 190 -13.12 21.24 -1.22
CA GLU A 190 -13.20 20.81 0.17
C GLU A 190 -13.77 19.39 0.30
N GLU A 191 -14.71 19.02 -0.57
CA GLU A 191 -15.30 17.69 -0.61
C GLU A 191 -14.29 16.64 -1.09
N ILE A 192 -13.48 16.95 -2.10
CA ILE A 192 -12.39 16.07 -2.56
C ILE A 192 -11.37 15.85 -1.44
N ILE A 193 -10.87 16.93 -0.82
CA ILE A 193 -9.89 16.83 0.26
C ILE A 193 -10.44 15.99 1.42
N ARG A 194 -11.73 16.16 1.76
CA ARG A 194 -12.38 15.35 2.79
C ARG A 194 -12.36 13.86 2.45
N PHE A 195 -12.70 13.50 1.21
CA PHE A 195 -12.75 12.10 0.79
C PHE A 195 -11.35 11.49 0.60
N ASP A 196 -10.37 12.26 0.12
CA ASP A 196 -8.97 11.83 0.06
C ASP A 196 -8.41 11.59 1.47
N ASP A 197 -8.71 12.47 2.44
CA ASP A 197 -8.35 12.28 3.85
C ASP A 197 -9.02 11.01 4.42
N ALA A 198 -10.30 10.77 4.11
CA ALA A 198 -11.04 9.60 4.58
C ALA A 198 -10.52 8.29 3.98
N GLU A 199 -10.21 8.27 2.69
CA GLU A 199 -9.58 7.14 1.98
C GLU A 199 -8.21 6.81 2.61
N THR A 200 -7.39 7.85 2.85
CA THR A 200 -6.08 7.72 3.50
C THR A 200 -6.20 7.14 4.92
N ARG A 201 -7.20 7.59 5.69
CA ARG A 201 -7.51 7.04 7.02
C ARG A 201 -8.01 5.60 6.94
N ALA A 202 -8.82 5.25 5.95
CA ALA A 202 -9.37 3.90 5.81
C ALA A 202 -8.27 2.86 5.55
N LEU A 203 -7.30 3.19 4.70
CA LEU A 203 -6.13 2.33 4.48
C LEU A 203 -5.28 2.17 5.75
N GLY A 204 -5.04 3.26 6.47
CA GLY A 204 -4.30 3.22 7.73
C GLY A 204 -5.01 2.40 8.80
N PHE A 205 -6.34 2.52 8.87
CA PHE A 205 -7.21 1.71 9.72
C PHE A 205 -7.12 0.23 9.36
N LEU A 206 -7.29 -0.13 8.09
CA LEU A 206 -7.20 -1.51 7.61
C LEU A 206 -5.84 -2.13 7.93
N GLN A 207 -4.75 -1.43 7.57
CA GLN A 207 -3.40 -1.93 7.83
C GLN A 207 -3.12 -2.06 9.34
N THR A 208 -3.65 -1.15 10.15
CA THR A 208 -3.54 -1.24 11.61
C THR A 208 -4.26 -2.49 12.15
N VAL A 209 -5.50 -2.75 11.73
CA VAL A 209 -6.25 -3.95 12.14
C VAL A 209 -5.51 -5.23 11.72
N ILE A 210 -4.92 -5.25 10.53
CA ILE A 210 -4.05 -6.33 10.05
C ILE A 210 -2.84 -6.51 10.98
N GLU A 211 -2.10 -5.45 11.31
CA GLU A 211 -0.95 -5.56 12.20
C GLU A 211 -1.32 -6.05 13.60
N ILE A 212 -2.46 -5.62 14.15
CA ILE A 212 -2.91 -6.05 15.49
C ILE A 212 -3.29 -7.54 15.51
N ASP A 213 -4.01 -8.05 14.50
CA ASP A 213 -4.36 -9.48 14.43
C ASP A 213 -3.10 -10.37 14.42
N HIS A 214 -2.01 -9.88 13.83
CA HIS A 214 -0.71 -10.56 13.84
C HIS A 214 0.04 -10.53 15.17
N LEU A 215 -0.37 -9.71 16.15
CA LEU A 215 0.24 -9.70 17.48
C LEU A 215 -0.16 -10.91 18.34
N GLN A 216 -1.02 -11.80 17.84
CA GLN A 216 -1.32 -13.14 18.39
C GLN A 216 -1.61 -13.17 19.90
N GLY A 217 -2.53 -12.33 20.38
CA GLY A 217 -3.00 -12.42 21.77
C GLY A 217 -2.75 -11.20 22.63
N LYS A 218 -2.05 -10.18 22.15
CA LYS A 218 -1.76 -8.96 22.92
C LYS A 218 -2.87 -7.93 22.75
N GLN A 219 -3.33 -7.37 23.86
CA GLN A 219 -4.15 -6.17 23.83
C GLN A 219 -3.27 -4.94 23.58
N VAL A 220 -3.73 -4.08 22.68
CA VAL A 220 -3.03 -2.85 22.31
C VAL A 220 -3.99 -1.66 22.31
N SER A 221 -3.46 -0.46 22.42
CA SER A 221 -4.09 0.78 21.99
C SER A 221 -3.49 1.23 20.66
N VAL A 222 -4.20 2.12 19.98
CA VAL A 222 -3.73 2.80 18.78
C VAL A 222 -3.78 4.29 19.04
N GLU A 223 -2.76 5.02 18.59
CA GLU A 223 -2.76 6.47 18.53
C GLU A 223 -2.68 6.90 17.06
N ILE A 224 -3.66 7.66 16.60
CA ILE A 224 -3.77 8.23 15.26
C ILE A 224 -3.36 9.69 15.33
N SER A 225 -2.50 10.10 14.41
CA SER A 225 -2.12 11.50 14.22
C SER A 225 -1.97 11.82 12.75
N SER A 226 -2.06 13.09 12.39
CA SER A 226 -1.81 13.56 11.04
C SER A 226 -0.71 14.61 11.01
N GLU A 227 0.01 14.67 9.88
CA GLU A 227 0.97 15.71 9.59
C GLU A 227 0.77 16.24 8.18
N GLU A 228 1.05 17.53 7.98
CA GLU A 228 1.00 18.14 6.65
C GLU A 228 2.05 17.49 5.75
N TYR A 229 1.59 16.91 4.65
CA TYR A 229 2.41 16.40 3.57
C TYR A 229 2.28 17.34 2.38
N ARG A 230 3.36 18.03 2.03
CA ARG A 230 3.36 18.95 0.89
C ARG A 230 3.73 18.17 -0.36
N SER A 231 2.71 17.79 -1.14
CA SER A 231 2.92 17.44 -2.53
C SER A 231 3.31 18.71 -3.32
N GLN A 232 3.85 18.56 -4.53
CA GLN A 232 4.31 19.70 -5.34
C GLN A 232 3.18 20.72 -5.65
N HIS A 233 1.92 20.33 -5.47
CA HIS A 233 0.75 21.10 -5.90
C HIS A 233 -0.31 21.32 -4.82
N ASN A 234 -0.38 20.51 -3.76
CA ASN A 234 -1.37 20.64 -2.69
C ASN A 234 -0.74 20.44 -1.29
N THR A 235 -1.43 20.96 -0.26
CA THR A 235 -1.13 20.62 1.14
C THR A 235 -2.08 19.52 1.55
N ASP A 236 -1.59 18.29 1.48
CA ASP A 236 -2.34 17.09 1.80
C ASP A 236 -1.97 16.64 3.22
N LYS A 237 -2.66 15.64 3.76
CA LYS A 237 -2.29 15.05 5.06
C LYS A 237 -1.81 13.62 4.85
N CYS A 238 -0.74 13.26 5.56
CA CYS A 238 -0.47 11.85 5.82
C CYS A 238 -0.87 11.51 7.26
N PHE A 239 -1.29 10.27 7.46
CA PHE A 239 -1.78 9.77 8.75
C PHE A 239 -0.81 8.73 9.30
N ASN A 240 -0.53 8.83 10.59
CA ASN A 240 0.33 7.93 11.35
C ASN A 240 -0.52 7.18 12.39
N TYR A 241 -0.37 5.86 12.44
CA TYR A 241 -1.02 4.95 13.39
C TYR A 241 0.07 4.27 14.21
N MET A 242 0.15 4.58 15.48
CA MET A 242 1.11 3.99 16.41
C MET A 242 0.41 2.92 17.26
N VAL A 243 0.84 1.66 17.13
CA VAL A 243 0.26 0.54 17.89
C VAL A 243 1.03 0.32 19.19
N ILE A 244 0.37 0.53 20.33
CA ILE A 244 1.00 0.58 21.66
C ILE A 244 0.49 -0.59 22.53
N PRO A 245 1.35 -1.49 23.03
CA PRO A 245 0.94 -2.55 23.94
C PRO A 245 0.41 -2.03 25.30
N LYS A 246 -0.77 -2.46 25.74
CA LYS A 246 -1.37 -2.01 27.03
C LYS A 246 -0.72 -2.60 28.29
N ARG A 247 0.18 -3.58 28.18
CA ARG A 247 0.90 -4.17 29.33
C ARG A 247 2.42 -3.99 29.21
N ILE A 248 2.99 -3.42 30.26
CA ILE A 248 4.42 -3.14 30.47
C ILE A 248 5.17 -4.45 30.69
N ASP A 249 5.47 -5.18 29.63
CA ASP A 249 6.71 -5.95 29.63
C ASP A 249 7.76 -5.08 28.93
N ASN A 250 8.55 -4.38 29.75
CA ASN A 250 9.64 -3.45 29.41
C ASN A 250 10.80 -4.10 28.60
N LEU A 251 10.55 -5.21 27.92
CA LEU A 251 11.51 -5.94 27.10
C LEU A 251 11.16 -5.74 25.62
N GLY A 252 11.47 -4.55 25.10
CA GLY A 252 11.66 -4.29 23.67
C GLY A 252 10.53 -4.74 22.74
N LEU A 253 9.28 -4.51 23.12
CA LEU A 253 8.13 -5.01 22.37
C LEU A 253 7.86 -4.19 21.09
N TYR A 254 7.92 -4.90 19.95
CA TYR A 254 7.38 -4.54 18.64
C TYR A 254 6.14 -3.62 18.71
N SER A 255 6.34 -2.35 18.36
CA SER A 255 5.30 -1.33 18.22
C SER A 255 5.37 -0.82 16.78
N PRO A 256 4.54 -1.37 15.87
CA PRO A 256 4.54 -0.93 14.49
C PRO A 256 3.98 0.49 14.40
N ILE A 257 4.60 1.28 13.54
CA ILE A 257 4.10 2.58 13.11
C ILE A 257 3.66 2.42 11.66
N ILE A 258 2.37 2.61 11.39
CA ILE A 258 1.84 2.61 10.04
C ILE A 258 1.70 4.07 9.62
N LYS A 259 2.32 4.45 8.50
CA LYS A 259 2.19 5.77 7.89
C LYS A 259 1.54 5.61 6.54
N VAL A 260 0.49 6.37 6.28
CA VAL A 260 -0.23 6.34 5.00
C VAL A 260 -0.20 7.72 4.39
N TYR A 261 0.29 7.76 3.15
CA TYR A 261 0.39 8.95 2.34
C TYR A 261 -0.90 9.15 1.55
N PRO A 262 -1.26 10.40 1.23
CA PRO A 262 -2.39 10.69 0.35
C PRO A 262 -2.19 10.03 -1.02
N ARG A 263 -3.23 10.04 -1.85
CA ARG A 263 -3.14 9.49 -3.20
C ARG A 263 -2.17 10.33 -4.04
N LEU A 264 -1.26 9.63 -4.71
CA LEU A 264 -0.18 10.20 -5.51
C LEU A 264 -0.29 9.66 -6.94
N ASP A 265 0.07 10.49 -7.92
CA ASP A 265 0.29 10.08 -9.30
C ASP A 265 1.63 9.34 -9.46
N GLY A 266 1.93 8.84 -10.66
CA GLY A 266 3.15 8.08 -10.92
C GLY A 266 4.45 8.81 -10.51
N LEU A 267 4.51 10.13 -10.70
CA LEU A 267 5.66 10.94 -10.28
C LEU A 267 5.71 11.11 -8.75
N GLY A 268 4.57 11.41 -8.12
CA GLY A 268 4.46 11.54 -6.68
C GLY A 268 4.78 10.24 -5.94
N LEU A 269 4.36 9.10 -6.52
CA LEU A 269 4.69 7.76 -6.02
C LEU A 269 6.21 7.54 -6.03
N ASP A 270 6.87 7.76 -7.17
CA ASP A 270 8.33 7.62 -7.30
C ASP A 270 9.09 8.50 -6.28
N VAL A 271 8.75 9.79 -6.23
CA VAL A 271 9.39 10.75 -5.31
C VAL A 271 9.19 10.37 -3.83
N THR A 272 7.98 9.94 -3.46
CA THR A 272 7.68 9.60 -2.07
C THR A 272 8.36 8.29 -1.66
N LEU A 273 8.39 7.31 -2.55
CA LEU A 273 9.14 6.08 -2.33
C LEU A 273 10.62 6.41 -2.13
N ASP A 274 11.21 7.24 -2.99
CA ASP A 274 12.59 7.72 -2.86
C ASP A 274 12.87 8.39 -1.51
N ASP A 275 11.99 9.27 -1.05
CA ASP A 275 12.14 9.94 0.25
C ASP A 275 12.07 8.96 1.43
N ILE A 276 11.11 8.02 1.41
CA ILE A 276 11.01 6.94 2.41
C ILE A 276 12.32 6.14 2.43
N TYR A 277 12.89 5.83 1.27
CA TYR A 277 14.15 5.10 1.19
C TYR A 277 15.35 5.90 1.65
N ILE A 278 15.43 7.19 1.36
CA ILE A 278 16.54 8.01 1.86
C ILE A 278 16.50 7.99 3.38
N TYR A 279 15.31 8.16 3.98
CA TYR A 279 15.15 8.15 5.43
C TYR A 279 15.48 6.76 6.03
N ASP A 280 14.93 5.69 5.47
CA ASP A 280 15.20 4.33 5.93
C ASP A 280 16.63 3.88 5.61
N TYR A 281 17.28 4.36 4.54
CA TYR A 281 18.68 4.06 4.23
C TYR A 281 19.60 4.46 5.37
N TYR A 282 19.33 5.57 6.08
CA TYR A 282 20.10 5.93 7.28
C TYR A 282 19.88 4.93 8.41
N SER A 283 18.64 4.47 8.63
CA SER A 283 18.28 3.42 9.58
C SER A 283 18.90 2.07 9.21
N LEU A 284 18.80 1.64 7.95
CA LEU A 284 19.43 0.47 7.36
C LEU A 284 20.96 0.57 7.34
N LYS A 285 21.55 1.77 7.24
CA LYS A 285 22.99 1.98 7.36
C LYS A 285 23.44 1.81 8.81
N ASN A 286 22.64 2.27 9.77
CA ASN A 286 22.85 2.03 11.20
C ASN A 286 22.68 0.53 11.53
N ILE A 287 21.66 -0.13 10.98
CA ILE A 287 21.47 -1.58 11.02
C ILE A 287 22.65 -2.27 10.36
N LYS A 288 23.12 -1.85 9.18
CA LYS A 288 24.27 -2.45 8.51
C LYS A 288 25.56 -2.30 9.30
N THR A 289 25.72 -1.21 10.06
CA THR A 289 26.82 -1.11 11.01
C THR A 289 26.70 -2.09 12.18
N SER A 290 25.47 -2.48 12.58
CA SER A 290 25.22 -3.46 13.64
C SER A 290 25.06 -4.93 13.17
N THR A 291 24.64 -5.19 11.92
CA THR A 291 24.22 -6.50 11.36
C THR A 291 24.90 -6.87 10.04
N LYS A 292 25.80 -6.01 9.51
CA LYS A 292 26.61 -6.21 8.29
C LYS A 292 25.82 -6.79 7.09
N ILE A 293 24.67 -6.21 6.76
CA ILE A 293 23.98 -6.47 5.49
C ILE A 293 24.97 -6.21 4.32
N PRO A 294 25.19 -7.18 3.42
CA PRO A 294 26.07 -7.02 2.27
C PRO A 294 25.70 -5.79 1.43
N ARG A 295 26.69 -4.98 1.04
CA ARG A 295 26.48 -3.78 0.21
C ARG A 295 25.72 -4.07 -1.09
N GLY A 296 25.93 -5.24 -1.67
CA GLY A 296 25.25 -5.67 -2.90
C GLY A 296 23.74 -5.85 -2.71
N GLN A 297 23.30 -6.42 -1.58
CA GLN A 297 21.88 -6.63 -1.28
C GLN A 297 21.16 -5.30 -1.02
N LEU A 298 21.79 -4.39 -0.28
CA LEU A 298 21.23 -3.04 -0.06
C LEU A 298 21.07 -2.27 -1.39
N LYS A 299 22.07 -2.37 -2.27
CA LYS A 299 22.00 -1.75 -3.60
C LYS A 299 20.87 -2.37 -4.45
N GLN A 300 20.69 -3.68 -4.39
CA GLN A 300 19.63 -4.38 -5.12
C GLN A 300 18.23 -3.97 -4.66
N ILE A 301 18.02 -3.84 -3.35
CA ILE A 301 16.76 -3.37 -2.76
C ILE A 301 16.45 -1.93 -3.23
N MET A 302 17.43 -1.02 -3.16
CA MET A 302 17.23 0.37 -3.62
C MET A 302 16.93 0.47 -5.12
N THR A 303 17.62 -0.32 -5.95
CA THR A 303 17.38 -0.34 -7.40
C THR A 303 16.00 -0.87 -7.75
N LEU A 304 15.59 -1.97 -7.12
CA LEU A 304 14.28 -2.55 -7.37
C LEU A 304 13.12 -1.59 -7.04
N LEU A 305 13.25 -0.83 -5.96
CA LEU A 305 12.15 0.04 -5.54
C LEU A 305 12.04 1.31 -6.40
N LEU A 306 13.17 1.80 -6.93
CA LEU A 306 13.19 2.77 -8.04
C LEU A 306 12.54 2.18 -9.31
N ASP A 307 12.79 0.90 -9.60
CA ASP A 307 12.16 0.24 -10.75
C ASP A 307 10.64 0.20 -10.58
N ILE A 308 10.12 -0.09 -9.39
CA ILE A 308 8.67 0.03 -9.11
C ILE A 308 8.14 1.45 -9.31
N GLY A 309 8.79 2.50 -8.78
CA GLY A 309 8.33 3.87 -9.00
C GLY A 309 8.20 4.18 -10.51
N ASN A 310 9.20 3.75 -11.28
CA ASN A 310 9.21 3.88 -12.73
C ASN A 310 8.17 2.99 -13.44
N GLU A 311 7.91 1.78 -12.95
CA GLU A 311 6.88 0.87 -13.47
C GLU A 311 5.46 1.44 -13.25
N ASN A 312 5.19 2.04 -12.09
CA ASN A 312 3.89 2.69 -11.85
C ASN A 312 3.75 3.95 -12.71
N ARG A 313 4.84 4.72 -12.84
CA ARG A 313 4.87 5.88 -13.73
C ARG A 313 4.68 5.49 -15.20
N CYS A 314 5.25 4.38 -15.66
CA CYS A 314 5.05 3.94 -17.05
C CYS A 314 3.64 3.42 -17.32
N MET A 315 2.94 2.98 -16.29
CA MET A 315 1.54 2.54 -16.37
C MET A 315 0.53 3.66 -16.05
N GLU A 316 1.01 4.89 -15.81
CA GLU A 316 0.18 6.05 -15.44
C GLU A 316 -0.76 5.73 -14.27
N ILE A 317 -0.19 5.05 -13.27
CA ILE A 317 -0.87 4.63 -12.06
C ILE A 317 -0.90 5.77 -11.06
N SER A 318 -2.05 5.95 -10.41
CA SER A 318 -2.17 6.65 -9.14
C SER A 318 -2.48 5.68 -8.00
N GLY A 319 -2.02 5.98 -6.79
CA GLY A 319 -2.24 5.14 -5.62
C GLY A 319 -1.76 5.78 -4.34
N GLN A 320 -2.00 5.12 -3.22
CA GLN A 320 -1.55 5.58 -1.89
C GLN A 320 -0.37 4.76 -1.41
N ILE A 321 0.62 5.39 -0.78
CA ILE A 321 1.73 4.64 -0.19
C ILE A 321 1.38 4.30 1.25
N VAL A 322 1.44 3.01 1.59
CA VAL A 322 1.34 2.53 2.97
C VAL A 322 2.72 2.05 3.40
N GLN A 323 3.28 2.72 4.41
CA GLN A 323 4.56 2.39 5.03
C GLN A 323 4.31 1.76 6.41
N VAL A 324 4.79 0.55 6.62
CA VAL A 324 4.79 -0.12 7.92
C VAL A 324 6.22 -0.15 8.46
N THR A 325 6.45 0.57 9.56
CA THR A 325 7.74 0.64 10.24
C THR A 325 7.71 -0.23 11.49
N ARG A 326 8.66 -1.16 11.59
CA ARG A 326 8.82 -2.10 12.71
C ARG A 326 10.24 -1.96 13.24
N GLU A 327 10.37 -1.46 14.46
CA GLU A 327 11.67 -1.19 15.10
C GLU A 327 12.57 -0.30 14.23
N SER A 328 13.49 -0.89 13.47
CA SER A 328 14.46 -0.19 12.61
C SER A 328 14.26 -0.45 11.11
N CYS A 329 13.19 -1.15 10.72
CA CYS A 329 12.92 -1.52 9.33
C CYS A 329 11.58 -0.93 8.87
N ALA A 330 11.58 -0.24 7.73
CA ALA A 330 10.35 0.20 7.06
C ALA A 330 10.09 -0.64 5.81
N ILE A 331 8.83 -1.01 5.59
CA ILE A 331 8.35 -1.65 4.36
C ILE A 331 7.26 -0.73 3.79
N ALA A 332 7.35 -0.39 2.51
CA ALA A 332 6.34 0.41 1.81
C ALA A 332 5.74 -0.37 0.64
N TYR A 333 4.47 -0.14 0.36
CA TYR A 333 3.74 -0.69 -0.79
C TYR A 333 2.67 0.29 -1.29
N ILE A 334 2.10 0.03 -2.46
CA ILE A 334 1.13 0.91 -3.12
C ILE A 334 -0.27 0.31 -2.98
N ALA A 335 -1.18 1.09 -2.44
CA ALA A 335 -2.54 0.73 -2.12
C ALA A 335 -3.54 1.42 -3.06
N ASP A 336 -4.69 0.76 -3.24
CA ASP A 336 -5.84 1.22 -4.04
C ASP A 336 -5.46 1.86 -5.37
N ILE A 337 -4.83 1.08 -6.26
CA ILE A 337 -4.31 1.58 -7.53
C ILE A 337 -5.45 1.90 -8.50
N ASP A 338 -5.38 3.10 -9.09
CA ASP A 338 -6.22 3.53 -10.22
C ASP A 338 -5.31 3.81 -11.42
N PHE A 339 -5.66 3.27 -12.58
CA PHE A 339 -5.00 3.58 -13.85
C PHE A 339 -5.63 4.80 -14.50
N ASP A 340 -4.82 5.70 -15.05
CA ASP A 340 -5.30 6.70 -15.98
C ASP A 340 -5.47 6.08 -17.36
N ASP A 341 -6.68 5.59 -17.65
CA ASP A 341 -7.00 4.90 -18.90
C ASP A 341 -6.83 5.78 -20.14
N ASP A 342 -7.01 7.10 -19.98
CA ASP A 342 -6.84 8.06 -21.06
C ASP A 342 -5.36 8.23 -21.40
N GLU A 343 -4.51 8.37 -20.39
CA GLU A 343 -3.06 8.43 -20.57
C GLU A 343 -2.49 7.09 -21.08
N LEU A 344 -2.95 5.98 -20.50
CA LEU A 344 -2.54 4.63 -20.88
C LEU A 344 -2.94 4.29 -22.32
N PHE A 345 -4.08 4.82 -22.80
CA PHE A 345 -4.47 4.74 -24.21
C PHE A 345 -3.40 5.31 -25.15
N TYR A 346 -2.88 6.50 -24.87
CA TYR A 346 -1.84 7.11 -25.71
C TYR A 346 -0.53 6.34 -25.65
N LEU A 347 -0.17 5.82 -24.48
CA LEU A 347 1.01 4.97 -24.31
C LEU A 347 0.91 3.67 -25.12
N ALA A 348 -0.23 2.98 -25.03
CA ALA A 348 -0.49 1.76 -25.78
C ALA A 348 -0.41 2.02 -27.30
N LYS A 349 -1.06 3.09 -27.79
CA LYS A 349 -1.02 3.45 -29.22
C LYS A 349 0.37 3.84 -29.70
N ALA A 350 1.13 4.59 -28.90
CA ALA A 350 2.51 4.95 -29.23
C ALA A 350 3.42 3.71 -29.30
N TYR A 351 3.29 2.78 -28.34
CA TYR A 351 3.99 1.50 -28.36
C TYR A 351 3.63 0.69 -29.62
N SER A 352 2.33 0.61 -29.94
CA SER A 352 1.87 -0.09 -31.14
C SER A 352 2.39 0.52 -32.44
N ALA A 353 2.50 1.84 -32.51
CA ALA A 353 3.10 2.51 -33.66
C ALA A 353 4.60 2.20 -33.80
N HIS A 354 5.32 2.06 -32.67
CA HIS A 354 6.74 1.72 -32.66
C HIS A 354 7.02 0.30 -33.16
N PHE A 355 6.29 -0.69 -32.64
CA PHE A 355 6.51 -2.10 -32.96
C PHE A 355 5.66 -2.63 -34.11
N GLN A 356 4.70 -1.85 -34.60
CA GLN A 356 3.71 -2.24 -35.61
C GLN A 356 2.82 -3.41 -35.16
N GLU A 357 2.63 -3.57 -33.84
CA GLU A 357 1.81 -4.60 -33.20
C GLU A 357 0.75 -3.92 -32.33
N GLU A 358 -0.51 -4.28 -32.49
CA GLU A 358 -1.60 -3.69 -31.71
C GLU A 358 -1.56 -4.22 -30.27
N ILE A 359 -1.52 -3.32 -29.28
CA ILE A 359 -1.74 -3.61 -27.87
C ILE A 359 -2.81 -2.66 -27.36
N ARG A 360 -3.73 -3.20 -26.57
CA ARG A 360 -4.78 -2.41 -25.92
C ARG A 360 -4.40 -2.06 -24.48
N PRO A 361 -4.93 -0.98 -23.91
CA PRO A 361 -4.70 -0.64 -22.51
C PRO A 361 -5.02 -1.80 -21.56
N GLU A 362 -6.09 -2.54 -21.81
CA GLU A 362 -6.49 -3.69 -20.98
C GLU A 362 -5.46 -4.82 -21.05
N GLU A 363 -4.97 -5.16 -22.25
CA GLU A 363 -3.91 -6.16 -22.44
C GLU A 363 -2.64 -5.73 -21.72
N LEU A 364 -2.27 -4.44 -21.81
CA LEU A 364 -1.10 -3.91 -21.13
C LEU A 364 -1.23 -3.98 -19.60
N LYS A 365 -2.42 -3.73 -19.04
CA LYS A 365 -2.70 -3.91 -17.60
C LYS A 365 -2.57 -5.38 -17.20
N GLU A 366 -3.11 -6.31 -17.99
CA GLU A 366 -2.99 -7.75 -17.75
C GLU A 366 -1.51 -8.18 -17.71
N HIS A 367 -0.72 -7.78 -18.72
CA HIS A 367 0.71 -8.04 -18.79
C HIS A 367 1.47 -7.43 -17.62
N PHE A 368 1.10 -6.23 -17.18
CA PHE A 368 1.66 -5.59 -15.99
C PHE A 368 1.42 -6.40 -14.72
N PHE A 369 0.18 -6.86 -14.51
CA PHE A 369 -0.16 -7.70 -13.35
C PHE A 369 0.53 -9.08 -13.39
N MET A 370 0.71 -9.65 -14.58
CA MET A 370 1.46 -10.91 -14.76
C MET A 370 2.97 -10.72 -14.70
N TYR A 371 3.45 -9.48 -14.89
CA TYR A 371 4.86 -9.11 -14.96
C TYR A 371 5.65 -9.96 -15.98
N ASP A 372 5.07 -10.19 -17.15
CA ASP A 372 5.57 -11.11 -18.17
C ASP A 372 6.56 -10.47 -19.17
N GLU A 373 7.00 -11.23 -20.17
CA GLU A 373 8.01 -10.78 -21.13
C GLU A 373 7.50 -9.60 -21.99
N GLU A 374 6.20 -9.57 -22.26
CA GLU A 374 5.47 -8.55 -22.98
C GLU A 374 5.48 -7.23 -22.22
N PHE A 375 5.14 -7.22 -20.92
CA PHE A 375 5.29 -6.02 -20.09
C PHE A 375 6.75 -5.56 -20.02
N GLN A 376 7.70 -6.48 -19.87
CA GLN A 376 9.12 -6.13 -19.84
C GLN A 376 9.61 -5.53 -21.18
N ALA A 377 9.03 -5.92 -22.31
CA ALA A 377 9.31 -5.30 -23.60
C ALA A 377 8.75 -3.87 -23.67
N TYR A 378 7.51 -3.68 -23.24
CA TYR A 378 6.89 -2.37 -23.09
C TYR A 378 7.71 -1.43 -22.19
N TYR A 379 8.06 -1.86 -20.99
CA TYR A 379 8.83 -1.05 -20.04
C TYR A 379 10.19 -0.63 -20.59
N ARG A 380 10.89 -1.52 -21.30
CA ARG A 380 12.17 -1.20 -21.96
C ARG A 380 12.02 -0.18 -23.08
N TRP A 381 10.92 -0.23 -23.84
CA TRP A 381 10.60 0.81 -24.81
C TRP A 381 10.31 2.13 -24.11
N TRP A 382 9.51 2.10 -23.03
CA TRP A 382 9.13 3.30 -22.29
C TRP A 382 10.35 4.06 -21.78
N LEU A 383 11.29 3.35 -21.14
CA LEU A 383 12.55 3.92 -20.63
C LEU A 383 13.42 4.60 -21.70
N ARG A 384 13.33 4.18 -22.96
CA ARG A 384 14.20 4.64 -24.04
C ARG A 384 13.54 5.67 -24.95
N TYR A 385 12.24 5.51 -25.18
CA TYR A 385 11.51 6.22 -26.22
C TYR A 385 10.12 6.67 -25.78
N GLY A 386 9.48 5.98 -24.81
CA GLY A 386 8.07 6.12 -24.47
C GLY A 386 7.62 7.55 -24.26
N GLU A 387 8.23 8.27 -23.33
CA GLU A 387 7.83 9.65 -23.03
C GLU A 387 7.78 10.53 -24.30
N LYS A 388 8.81 10.44 -25.15
CA LYS A 388 8.93 11.25 -26.37
C LYS A 388 7.93 10.80 -27.44
N GLU A 389 7.80 9.50 -27.66
CA GLU A 389 6.93 8.96 -28.69
C GLU A 389 5.45 9.13 -28.32
N THR A 390 5.09 8.96 -27.05
CA THR A 390 3.75 9.26 -26.53
C THR A 390 3.40 10.74 -26.65
N MET A 391 4.32 11.65 -26.31
CA MET A 391 4.10 13.09 -26.51
C MET A 391 3.85 13.45 -27.98
N GLU A 392 4.61 12.87 -28.91
CA GLU A 392 4.41 13.10 -30.34
C GLU A 392 3.08 12.49 -30.82
N TYR A 393 2.73 11.29 -30.35
CA TYR A 393 1.46 10.65 -30.68
C TYR A 393 0.28 11.49 -30.19
N ARG A 394 0.30 11.94 -28.93
CA ARG A 394 -0.69 12.85 -28.33
C ARG A 394 -0.83 14.14 -29.15
N ARG A 395 0.30 14.74 -29.56
CA ARG A 395 0.29 15.94 -30.40
C ARG A 395 -0.43 15.71 -31.73
N LEU A 396 -0.20 14.56 -32.38
CA LEU A 396 -0.87 14.20 -33.63
C LEU A 396 -2.37 13.99 -33.43
N ILE A 397 -2.80 13.37 -32.33
CA ILE A 397 -4.23 13.21 -31.99
C ILE A 397 -4.89 14.57 -31.77
N MET A 398 -4.26 15.46 -30.99
CA MET A 398 -4.76 16.82 -30.76
C MET A 398 -4.92 17.60 -32.07
N ASP A 399 -4.01 17.42 -33.03
CA ASP A 399 -4.13 18.03 -34.36
C ASP A 399 -5.32 17.48 -35.15
N GLU A 400 -5.69 16.20 -34.98
CA GLU A 400 -6.90 15.64 -35.60
C GLU A 400 -8.19 16.14 -34.97
N PHE A 401 -8.26 16.24 -33.64
CA PHE A 401 -9.44 16.83 -32.98
C PHE A 401 -9.67 18.28 -33.40
N ARG A 402 -8.59 19.08 -33.51
CA ARG A 402 -8.68 20.46 -34.02
C ARG A 402 -9.26 20.53 -35.43
N LYS A 403 -8.95 19.57 -36.31
CA LYS A 403 -9.51 19.51 -37.68
C LYS A 403 -10.99 19.14 -37.69
N GLN A 404 -11.42 18.34 -36.73
CA GLN A 404 -12.81 17.90 -36.58
C GLN A 404 -13.68 18.91 -35.82
N GLY A 405 -13.06 19.92 -35.20
CA GLY A 405 -13.77 20.91 -34.37
C GLY A 405 -14.15 20.37 -32.99
N THR A 406 -13.51 19.28 -32.54
CA THR A 406 -13.74 18.64 -31.25
C THR A 406 -12.72 19.18 -30.23
N SER A 407 -13.17 19.47 -29.01
CA SER A 407 -12.26 19.80 -27.90
C SER A 407 -11.58 18.53 -27.40
N TYR A 408 -10.28 18.58 -27.10
CA TYR A 408 -9.52 17.45 -26.54
C TYR A 408 -10.14 16.98 -25.22
N ASP A 409 -10.50 17.93 -24.35
CA ASP A 409 -11.06 17.67 -23.03
C ASP A 409 -12.52 17.17 -23.07
N GLU A 410 -13.18 17.24 -24.23
CA GLU A 410 -14.58 16.82 -24.41
C GLU A 410 -14.74 15.68 -25.43
N ALA A 411 -13.64 15.13 -25.93
CA ALA A 411 -13.66 14.07 -26.93
C ALA A 411 -14.15 12.75 -26.29
N THR A 412 -15.16 12.12 -26.90
CA THR A 412 -15.64 10.81 -26.46
C THR A 412 -14.61 9.71 -26.76
N PRO A 413 -14.69 8.55 -26.08
CA PRO A 413 -13.83 7.40 -26.40
C PRO A 413 -13.87 7.01 -27.89
N GLU A 414 -15.03 7.05 -28.53
CA GLU A 414 -15.17 6.74 -29.96
C GLU A 414 -14.43 7.75 -30.84
N GLN A 415 -14.53 9.04 -30.50
CA GLN A 415 -13.83 10.11 -31.24
C GLN A 415 -12.30 9.96 -31.09
N ARG A 416 -11.83 9.58 -29.91
CA ARG A 416 -10.41 9.28 -29.66
C ARG A 416 -9.92 8.10 -30.51
N GLU A 417 -10.72 7.04 -30.61
CA GLU A 417 -10.37 5.87 -31.42
C GLU A 417 -10.37 6.19 -32.93
N GLU A 418 -11.29 7.04 -33.40
CA GLU A 418 -11.30 7.51 -34.78
C GLU A 418 -10.08 8.38 -35.12
N ALA A 419 -9.70 9.29 -34.22
CA ALA A 419 -8.49 10.08 -34.38
C ALA A 419 -7.23 9.21 -34.39
N ALA A 420 -7.16 8.21 -33.50
CA ALA A 420 -6.06 7.25 -33.43
C ALA A 420 -5.86 6.48 -34.74
N LYS A 421 -6.94 5.97 -35.35
CA LYS A 421 -6.86 5.29 -36.66
C LYS A 421 -6.23 6.17 -37.74
N VAL A 422 -6.55 7.46 -37.76
CA VAL A 422 -5.98 8.41 -38.73
C VAL A 422 -4.50 8.68 -38.45
N VAL A 423 -4.12 8.80 -37.17
CA VAL A 423 -2.72 8.98 -36.76
C VAL A 423 -1.88 7.74 -37.07
N ASP A 424 -2.39 6.56 -36.74
CA ASP A 424 -1.75 5.26 -37.03
C ASP A 424 -1.47 5.11 -38.52
N GLN A 425 -2.44 5.46 -39.37
CA GLN A 425 -2.26 5.42 -40.82
C GLN A 425 -1.15 6.38 -41.28
N LYS A 426 -1.11 7.61 -40.75
CA LYS A 426 -0.07 8.59 -41.08
C LYS A 426 1.33 8.16 -40.64
N LEU A 427 1.43 7.46 -39.52
CA LEU A 427 2.70 6.94 -39.01
C LEU A 427 3.18 5.72 -39.81
N LYS A 428 2.26 4.87 -40.29
CA LYS A 428 2.58 3.73 -41.19
C LYS A 428 3.02 4.16 -42.59
N GLU A 429 2.60 5.33 -43.06
CA GLU A 429 2.92 5.87 -44.40
C GLU A 429 4.25 6.65 -44.46
N LYS A 430 4.90 6.88 -43.31
CA LYS A 430 6.24 7.49 -43.21
C LYS A 430 7.33 6.44 -43.18
#